data_AF-A0A0Q5N9S7-F1
#
_entry.id   AF-A0A0Q5N9S7-F1
#
_cell.length_a   1.000
_cell.length_b   1.000
_cell.length_c   1.000
_cell.angle_alpha   90.00
_cell.angle_beta   90.00
_cell.angle_gamma   90.00
#
_symmetry.space_group_name_H-M   'P 1'
#
loop_
_entity.id
_entity.type
_entity.pdbx_description
1 polymer ?
#
loop_
_entity_poly.entity_id
_entity_poly.type
_entity_poly.pdbx_seq_one_letter_code
_entity_poly.pdbx_strand_id
1 'polypeptide(L)'
;MKSNFNALVIFLIICSCTKSPETAEQVKITQNPGNTTSNIAFKNYLGVNAFEWDFVEPNKSDVISERRISVINCFGGIRHYLDWERMESTEGKYTFNPTHAGGAYYDVMYNRLKADDMSLLVCIKNDPRWLIDTYPADQRGADNTPVNYGADKSNPASYIKQAKMGFQFAARYGSNKNIDSGLVNVNTAPRWTDDDPNTVKIGLDLVKYIECNNEPDKWWAGKKAQQTPEEYAANLSAFYDGNMGKLGKNVGVKTADPNMKVVMAGLGDAKPEFVVKMIQWCRKNRGLKKDGNVNLCFDVINYHLYPNDAYLNGGKASTGVAPELSEIGPVADNFLKMAKEYAPGIEVWVTETGYDVGKTPQAAIAIGKKSSFVTQADWNLRTSLLYARHGISRCMFYMLDDAGGIDNPVQYSSSGFQNDDLSRRPSADYMLQAKKLMGNYGYSATLSNQPLVDLYKLDKKEIYVLTVPDQKGRTATYQLDLGTSTQAIIHTLQIGKDEMAHKTVSIKNGKLQIEVTETPVFVEKI
;
A
#
# COMPACT_ATOMS: atom_id res chain seq x y z
N MET A 1 -74.16 14.90 -29.02
CA MET A 1 -75.00 14.94 -27.80
C MET A 1 -74.20 14.28 -26.67
N LYS A 2 -73.68 15.08 -25.71
CA LYS A 2 -73.00 14.67 -24.44
C LYS A 2 -71.66 13.90 -24.61
N SER A 3 -70.60 14.10 -23.83
CA SER A 3 -70.35 14.92 -22.62
C SER A 3 -68.86 15.28 -22.49
N ASN A 4 -68.62 16.41 -21.84
CA ASN A 4 -67.34 16.92 -21.34
C ASN A 4 -66.68 15.97 -20.32
N PHE A 5 -65.34 15.98 -20.28
CA PHE A 5 -64.58 15.82 -19.05
C PHE A 5 -63.37 16.76 -19.09
N ASN A 6 -63.46 17.86 -18.33
CA ASN A 6 -62.33 18.74 -18.04
C ASN A 6 -61.54 18.14 -16.86
N ALA A 7 -60.28 17.79 -17.09
CA ALA A 7 -59.33 17.49 -16.02
C ALA A 7 -58.35 18.66 -15.91
N LEU A 8 -58.47 19.41 -14.82
CA LEU A 8 -57.58 20.50 -14.44
C LEU A 8 -56.27 19.88 -13.89
N VAL A 9 -55.18 19.94 -14.66
CA VAL A 9 -53.85 19.54 -14.17
C VAL A 9 -53.19 20.74 -13.49
N ILE A 10 -53.08 20.67 -12.16
CA ILE A 10 -52.33 21.62 -11.35
C ILE A 10 -50.84 21.24 -11.47
N PHE A 11 -50.05 22.10 -12.12
CA PHE A 11 -48.58 22.00 -12.12
C PHE A 11 -48.04 22.53 -10.80
N LEU A 12 -47.66 21.63 -9.89
CA LEU A 12 -46.84 21.95 -8.73
C LEU A 12 -45.38 22.08 -9.20
N ILE A 13 -44.91 23.32 -9.34
CA ILE A 13 -43.48 23.62 -9.53
C ILE A 13 -42.79 23.35 -8.19
N ILE A 14 -42.25 22.14 -8.03
CA ILE A 14 -41.29 21.84 -6.98
C ILE A 14 -39.97 22.44 -7.45
N CYS A 15 -39.59 23.58 -6.88
CA CYS A 15 -38.22 24.11 -6.97
C CYS A 15 -37.27 23.13 -6.29
N SER A 16 -36.85 22.10 -7.02
CA SER A 16 -35.67 21.32 -6.68
C SER A 16 -34.47 22.25 -6.76
N CYS A 17 -33.98 22.69 -5.61
CA CYS A 17 -32.65 23.26 -5.48
C CYS A 17 -31.64 22.16 -5.83
N THR A 18 -31.34 21.99 -7.11
CA THR A 18 -30.21 21.19 -7.56
C THR A 18 -28.95 21.96 -7.14
N LYS A 19 -28.35 21.55 -6.02
CA LYS A 19 -26.96 21.91 -5.74
C LYS A 19 -26.14 21.52 -6.96
N SER A 20 -25.44 22.49 -7.54
CA SER A 20 -24.43 22.21 -8.56
C SER A 20 -23.45 21.16 -8.02
N PRO A 21 -22.95 20.23 -8.84
CA PRO A 21 -21.93 19.30 -8.39
C PRO A 21 -20.75 20.09 -7.82
N GLU A 22 -20.37 19.79 -6.58
CA GLU A 22 -19.19 20.38 -5.95
C GLU A 22 -17.98 19.99 -6.82
N THR A 23 -17.21 20.97 -7.26
CA THR A 23 -15.92 20.71 -7.91
C THR A 23 -14.91 20.27 -6.86
N ALA A 24 -13.88 19.51 -7.23
CA ALA A 24 -12.79 19.11 -6.31
C ALA A 24 -12.18 20.32 -5.55
N GLU A 25 -12.31 21.52 -6.14
CA GLU A 25 -11.84 22.78 -5.56
C GLU A 25 -12.66 23.30 -4.37
N GLN A 26 -13.81 22.72 -4.05
CA GLN A 26 -14.69 23.13 -2.95
C GLN A 26 -14.63 22.20 -1.73
N VAL A 27 -13.81 21.13 -1.78
CA VAL A 27 -13.62 20.23 -0.63
C VAL A 27 -12.99 21.04 0.51
N LYS A 28 -13.79 21.33 1.55
CA LYS A 28 -13.26 21.88 2.80
C LYS A 28 -12.35 20.82 3.39
N ILE A 29 -11.05 21.12 3.51
CA ILE A 29 -10.13 20.35 4.33
C ILE A 29 -10.79 20.24 5.71
N THR A 30 -11.20 19.02 6.04
CA THR A 30 -11.88 18.75 7.31
C THR A 30 -10.96 19.18 8.44
N GLN A 31 -11.52 19.89 9.42
CA GLN A 31 -10.75 20.24 10.61
C GLN A 31 -10.31 18.95 11.29
N ASN A 32 -8.99 18.73 11.31
CA ASN A 32 -8.25 17.97 12.29
C ASN A 32 -8.87 16.59 12.66
N PRO A 33 -8.50 15.48 12.00
CA PRO A 33 -9.00 14.14 12.34
C PRO A 33 -8.48 13.61 13.71
N GLY A 34 -7.75 14.40 14.49
CA GLY A 34 -7.55 14.12 15.91
C GLY A 34 -6.23 14.63 16.46
N ASN A 35 -6.21 14.90 17.76
CA ASN A 35 -5.01 15.12 18.58
C ASN A 35 -4.16 13.84 18.73
N THR A 36 -4.14 12.96 17.73
CA THR A 36 -3.43 11.68 17.81
C THR A 36 -1.99 11.87 17.38
N THR A 37 -1.13 12.02 18.38
CA THR A 37 0.31 11.84 18.21
C THR A 37 0.55 10.42 17.70
N SER A 38 1.26 10.27 16.59
CA SER A 38 1.64 9.00 16.01
C SER A 38 3.07 8.65 16.40
N ASN A 39 3.27 7.46 16.97
CA ASN A 39 4.61 6.92 17.22
C ASN A 39 5.18 6.17 15.99
N ILE A 40 4.55 6.34 14.83
CA ILE A 40 4.93 5.66 13.60
C ILE A 40 5.96 6.52 12.88
N ALA A 41 7.17 5.97 12.72
CA ALA A 41 8.27 6.62 12.03
C ALA A 41 7.89 6.96 10.58
N PHE A 42 8.19 8.18 10.14
CA PHE A 42 7.78 8.67 8.83
C PHE A 42 8.25 7.77 7.65
N LYS A 43 9.38 7.08 7.80
CA LYS A 43 9.89 6.11 6.80
C LYS A 43 8.88 5.01 6.45
N ASN A 44 7.94 4.68 7.34
CA ASN A 44 6.90 3.69 7.09
C ASN A 44 5.82 4.13 6.09
N TYR A 45 5.75 5.44 5.78
CA TYR A 45 4.86 5.98 4.75
C TYR A 45 5.52 6.07 3.37
N LEU A 46 6.81 5.72 3.29
CA LEU A 46 7.62 5.84 2.09
C LEU A 46 7.92 4.44 1.53
N GLY A 47 6.92 3.59 1.39
CA GLY A 47 7.09 2.26 0.80
C GLY A 47 6.90 2.27 -0.72
N VAL A 48 7.40 1.25 -1.42
CA VAL A 48 7.17 1.09 -2.87
C VAL A 48 6.87 -0.37 -3.22
N ASN A 49 6.01 -0.56 -4.21
CA ASN A 49 5.78 -1.87 -4.82
C ASN A 49 6.92 -2.18 -5.80
N ALA A 50 7.48 -3.38 -5.70
CA ALA A 50 8.59 -3.83 -6.53
C ALA A 50 8.51 -5.34 -6.78
N PHE A 51 9.28 -5.80 -7.75
CA PHE A 51 9.42 -7.20 -8.13
C PHE A 51 10.85 -7.69 -7.88
N GLU A 52 11.04 -9.00 -7.90
CA GLU A 52 12.33 -9.61 -7.60
C GLU A 52 13.44 -9.24 -8.58
N TRP A 53 13.09 -8.97 -9.84
CA TRP A 53 14.08 -8.57 -10.83
C TRP A 53 14.62 -7.17 -10.55
N ASP A 54 13.92 -6.33 -9.79
CA ASP A 54 14.34 -4.96 -9.49
C ASP A 54 15.59 -4.92 -8.58
N PHE A 55 16.01 -6.05 -8.02
CA PHE A 55 17.10 -6.12 -7.04
C PHE A 55 18.41 -6.67 -7.60
N VAL A 56 18.37 -7.38 -8.71
CA VAL A 56 19.45 -8.28 -9.13
C VAL A 56 20.12 -7.83 -10.42
N GLU A 57 21.37 -8.26 -10.62
CA GLU A 57 22.08 -8.01 -11.87
C GLU A 57 21.38 -8.71 -13.05
N PRO A 58 21.34 -8.08 -14.25
CA PRO A 58 20.78 -8.71 -15.43
C PRO A 58 21.45 -10.06 -15.70
N ASN A 59 20.64 -11.11 -15.87
CA ASN A 59 21.07 -12.49 -16.10
C ASN A 59 21.87 -13.14 -14.94
N LYS A 60 21.89 -12.54 -13.74
CA LYS A 60 22.52 -13.08 -12.53
C LYS A 60 21.62 -12.86 -11.32
N SER A 61 20.57 -13.66 -11.24
CA SER A 61 19.53 -13.53 -10.21
C SER A 61 20.00 -13.83 -8.79
N ASP A 62 21.21 -14.38 -8.63
CA ASP A 62 21.90 -14.65 -7.37
C ASP A 62 22.79 -13.49 -6.89
N VAL A 63 22.90 -12.41 -7.67
CA VAL A 63 23.75 -11.26 -7.36
C VAL A 63 22.90 -9.98 -7.25
N ILE A 64 22.97 -9.30 -6.10
CA ILE A 64 22.35 -7.98 -5.92
C ILE A 64 23.03 -6.94 -6.80
N SER A 65 22.22 -6.14 -7.50
CA SER A 65 22.70 -4.99 -8.24
C SER A 65 22.74 -3.75 -7.34
N GLU A 66 23.94 -3.26 -7.02
CA GLU A 66 24.10 -2.01 -6.26
C GLU A 66 23.50 -0.81 -6.99
N ARG A 67 23.49 -0.85 -8.33
CA ARG A 67 22.84 0.20 -9.13
C ARG A 67 21.34 0.21 -8.91
N ARG A 68 20.67 -0.94 -9.00
CA ARG A 68 19.20 -1.00 -8.87
C ARG A 68 18.75 -0.76 -7.43
N ILE A 69 19.46 -1.33 -6.45
CA ILE A 69 19.10 -1.12 -5.05
C ILE A 69 19.31 0.33 -4.60
N SER A 70 20.14 1.12 -5.30
CA SER A 70 20.33 2.54 -4.98
C SER A 70 19.03 3.36 -5.06
N VAL A 71 18.12 3.03 -6.00
CA VAL A 71 16.80 3.66 -6.08
C VAL A 71 15.88 3.13 -4.99
N ILE A 72 15.91 1.82 -4.74
CA ILE A 72 15.12 1.16 -3.70
C ILE A 72 15.45 1.75 -2.30
N ASN A 73 16.72 2.13 -2.10
CA ASN A 73 17.19 2.83 -0.91
C ASN A 73 16.65 4.26 -0.74
N CYS A 74 15.80 4.77 -1.64
CA CYS A 74 15.01 5.98 -1.41
C CYS A 74 13.84 5.74 -0.45
N PHE A 75 13.39 4.49 -0.32
CA PHE A 75 12.17 4.09 0.38
C PHE A 75 12.47 3.52 1.77
N GLY A 76 11.48 3.50 2.66
CA GLY A 76 11.57 2.87 3.98
C GLY A 76 11.12 1.41 4.00
N GLY A 77 10.51 0.93 2.92
CA GLY A 77 10.11 -0.46 2.80
C GLY A 77 9.64 -0.84 1.40
N ILE A 78 9.45 -2.14 1.22
CA ILE A 78 9.08 -2.77 -0.04
C ILE A 78 7.83 -3.62 0.17
N ARG A 79 6.92 -3.53 -0.79
CA ARG A 79 5.92 -4.56 -1.06
C ARG A 79 6.37 -5.35 -2.27
N HIS A 80 6.81 -6.59 -2.03
CA HIS A 80 7.22 -7.50 -3.07
C HIS A 80 6.00 -8.17 -3.68
N TYR A 81 5.71 -7.87 -4.94
CA TYR A 81 4.74 -8.65 -5.71
C TYR A 81 5.32 -9.99 -6.06
N LEU A 82 4.68 -11.05 -5.56
CA LEU A 82 5.14 -12.40 -5.77
C LEU A 82 4.02 -13.26 -6.33
N ASP A 83 4.12 -13.59 -7.62
CA ASP A 83 3.22 -14.58 -8.21
C ASP A 83 3.46 -15.95 -7.57
N TRP A 84 2.40 -16.63 -7.11
CA TRP A 84 2.49 -17.93 -6.43
C TRP A 84 3.28 -18.94 -7.28
N GLU A 85 3.07 -18.97 -8.59
CA GLU A 85 3.77 -19.86 -9.51
C GLU A 85 5.29 -19.84 -9.35
N ARG A 86 5.88 -18.69 -8.99
CA ARG A 86 7.32 -18.58 -8.77
C ARG A 86 7.82 -19.58 -7.74
N MET A 87 7.04 -19.83 -6.68
CA MET A 87 7.44 -20.74 -5.62
C MET A 87 6.91 -22.16 -5.79
N GLU A 88 5.81 -22.36 -6.53
CA GLU A 88 5.16 -23.67 -6.67
C GLU A 88 4.69 -23.87 -8.12
N SER A 89 5.65 -23.93 -9.06
CA SER A 89 5.36 -24.19 -10.48
C SER A 89 4.81 -25.59 -10.75
N THR A 90 4.98 -26.51 -9.80
CA THR A 90 4.34 -27.83 -9.77
C THR A 90 3.70 -28.04 -8.40
N GLU A 91 2.45 -28.50 -8.36
CA GLU A 91 1.70 -28.70 -7.11
C GLU A 91 2.50 -29.55 -6.09
N GLY A 92 2.64 -29.03 -4.88
CA GLY A 92 3.36 -29.64 -3.76
C GLY A 92 4.88 -29.58 -3.85
N LYS A 93 5.46 -28.98 -4.89
CA LYS A 93 6.91 -28.91 -5.15
C LYS A 93 7.41 -27.47 -5.03
N TYR A 94 7.81 -27.10 -3.81
CA TYR A 94 8.20 -25.72 -3.50
C TYR A 94 9.66 -25.43 -3.83
N THR A 95 9.92 -24.25 -4.38
CA THR A 95 11.27 -23.75 -4.70
C THR A 95 11.38 -22.28 -4.31
N PHE A 96 12.58 -21.88 -3.91
CA PHE A 96 12.82 -20.58 -3.28
C PHE A 96 14.13 -19.95 -3.72
N ASN A 97 15.17 -20.76 -3.87
CA ASN A 97 16.53 -20.27 -4.09
C ASN A 97 17.42 -21.36 -4.74
N PRO A 98 17.45 -21.46 -6.08
CA PRO A 98 16.64 -20.71 -7.03
C PRO A 98 15.20 -21.22 -7.15
N THR A 99 14.28 -20.35 -7.57
CA THR A 99 12.96 -20.79 -8.02
C THR A 99 13.02 -21.51 -9.37
N HIS A 100 12.14 -22.49 -9.58
CA HIS A 100 12.03 -23.15 -10.90
C HIS A 100 11.37 -22.26 -11.95
N ALA A 101 10.36 -21.48 -11.56
CA ALA A 101 9.75 -20.48 -12.42
C ALA A 101 10.37 -19.10 -12.16
N GLY A 102 10.88 -18.45 -13.21
CA GLY A 102 11.54 -17.13 -13.14
C GLY A 102 12.99 -17.15 -12.69
N GLY A 103 13.43 -18.19 -11.97
CA GLY A 103 14.84 -18.35 -11.61
C GLY A 103 15.37 -17.40 -10.54
N ALA A 104 14.51 -16.90 -9.67
CA ALA A 104 14.84 -15.94 -8.64
C ALA A 104 15.55 -16.58 -7.44
N TYR A 105 16.44 -15.83 -6.78
CA TYR A 105 17.10 -16.22 -5.54
C TYR A 105 16.55 -15.38 -4.38
N TYR A 106 15.38 -15.76 -3.85
CA TYR A 106 14.70 -14.98 -2.83
C TYR A 106 15.48 -14.88 -1.51
N ASP A 107 16.28 -15.89 -1.16
CA ASP A 107 17.14 -15.80 0.02
C ASP A 107 18.11 -14.63 -0.11
N VAL A 108 18.68 -14.42 -1.30
CA VAL A 108 19.66 -13.33 -1.55
C VAL A 108 18.99 -11.97 -1.38
N MET A 109 17.85 -11.77 -2.05
CA MET A 109 17.10 -10.52 -1.98
C MET A 109 16.63 -10.19 -0.56
N TYR A 110 16.00 -11.15 0.13
CA TYR A 110 15.48 -10.89 1.46
C TYR A 110 16.58 -10.72 2.52
N ASN A 111 17.72 -11.39 2.38
CA ASN A 111 18.89 -11.12 3.22
C ASN A 111 19.39 -9.68 3.05
N ARG A 112 19.46 -9.20 1.80
CA ARG A 112 19.88 -7.82 1.54
C ARG A 112 18.91 -6.81 2.13
N LEU A 113 17.61 -6.99 1.92
CA LEU A 113 16.59 -6.12 2.51
C LEU A 113 16.66 -6.06 4.04
N LYS A 114 16.90 -7.21 4.69
CA LYS A 114 17.10 -7.25 6.15
C LYS A 114 18.37 -6.52 6.57
N ALA A 115 19.48 -6.68 5.84
CA ALA A 115 20.74 -6.00 6.13
C ALA A 115 20.62 -4.47 6.03
N ASP A 116 19.77 -3.98 5.12
CA ASP A 116 19.53 -2.56 4.87
C ASP A 116 18.44 -1.94 5.78
N ASP A 117 17.95 -2.67 6.80
CA ASP A 117 16.82 -2.26 7.67
C ASP A 117 15.55 -1.85 6.87
N MET A 118 15.32 -2.50 5.73
CA MET A 118 14.14 -2.25 4.92
C MET A 118 12.98 -3.11 5.38
N SER A 119 11.85 -2.46 5.66
CA SER A 119 10.62 -3.20 5.96
C SER A 119 10.15 -3.95 4.72
N LEU A 120 9.78 -5.22 4.87
CA LEU A 120 9.32 -6.06 3.77
C LEU A 120 7.93 -6.63 4.04
N LEU A 121 7.03 -6.40 3.09
CA LEU A 121 5.76 -7.11 2.92
C LEU A 121 5.85 -7.96 1.64
N VAL A 122 5.52 -9.25 1.72
CA VAL A 122 5.45 -10.12 0.53
C VAL A 122 3.99 -10.41 0.20
N CYS A 123 3.53 -9.93 -0.95
CA CYS A 123 2.18 -10.16 -1.46
C CYS A 123 2.18 -11.40 -2.36
N ILE A 124 1.62 -12.50 -1.87
CA ILE A 124 1.51 -13.72 -2.68
C ILE A 124 0.18 -13.68 -3.43
N LYS A 125 0.27 -13.43 -4.73
CA LYS A 125 -0.87 -13.23 -5.63
C LYS A 125 -0.82 -14.20 -6.80
N ASN A 126 -1.90 -14.18 -7.59
CA ASN A 126 -2.06 -14.96 -8.81
C ASN A 126 -1.98 -16.49 -8.61
N ASP A 127 -2.66 -17.22 -9.47
CA ASP A 127 -2.73 -18.67 -9.43
C ASP A 127 -1.59 -19.30 -10.25
N PRO A 128 -1.00 -20.40 -9.79
CA PRO A 128 -0.06 -21.17 -10.58
C PRO A 128 -0.78 -21.89 -11.73
N ARG A 129 -0.06 -22.16 -12.82
CA ARG A 129 -0.68 -22.72 -14.03
C ARG A 129 -1.46 -24.01 -13.79
N TRP A 130 -0.96 -24.89 -12.93
CA TRP A 130 -1.63 -26.16 -12.61
C TRP A 130 -2.98 -25.96 -11.90
N LEU A 131 -3.19 -24.86 -11.19
CA LEU A 131 -4.47 -24.51 -10.57
C LEU A 131 -5.41 -23.90 -11.60
N ILE A 132 -4.89 -22.98 -12.42
CA ILE A 132 -5.62 -22.38 -13.54
C ILE A 132 -6.13 -23.47 -14.49
N ASP A 133 -5.34 -24.50 -14.77
CA ASP A 133 -5.71 -25.58 -15.70
C ASP A 133 -6.86 -26.46 -15.20
N THR A 134 -7.28 -26.33 -13.93
CA THR A 134 -8.52 -26.93 -13.44
C THR A 134 -9.77 -26.27 -14.02
N TYR A 135 -9.66 -25.04 -14.52
CA TYR A 135 -10.75 -24.28 -15.14
C TYR A 135 -10.94 -24.65 -16.62
N PRO A 136 -12.18 -24.57 -17.15
CA PRO A 136 -12.45 -24.59 -18.59
C PRO A 136 -11.58 -23.57 -19.32
N ALA A 137 -11.14 -23.89 -20.55
CA ALA A 137 -10.14 -23.11 -21.28
C ALA A 137 -10.52 -21.63 -21.46
N ASP A 138 -11.81 -21.33 -21.66
CA ASP A 138 -12.39 -20.01 -21.81
C ASP A 138 -12.57 -19.24 -20.48
N GLN A 139 -12.32 -19.91 -19.35
CA GLN A 139 -12.47 -19.36 -17.99
C GLN A 139 -11.15 -19.25 -17.24
N ARG A 140 -10.02 -19.63 -17.86
CA ARG A 140 -8.69 -19.53 -17.28
C ARG A 140 -8.27 -18.07 -17.12
N GLY A 141 -7.87 -17.70 -15.91
CA GLY A 141 -7.32 -16.38 -15.57
C GLY A 141 -6.32 -16.55 -14.44
N ALA A 142 -5.18 -15.85 -14.53
CA ALA A 142 -4.16 -15.90 -13.48
C ALA A 142 -4.62 -15.23 -12.18
N ASP A 143 -5.65 -14.40 -12.24
CA ASP A 143 -6.24 -13.68 -11.12
C ASP A 143 -7.52 -14.34 -10.60
N ASN A 144 -7.83 -15.57 -11.03
CA ASN A 144 -8.93 -16.34 -10.48
C ASN A 144 -8.80 -16.49 -8.94
N THR A 145 -9.92 -16.75 -8.27
CA THR A 145 -9.87 -17.09 -6.85
C THR A 145 -9.06 -18.40 -6.66
N PRO A 146 -8.15 -18.48 -5.67
CA PRO A 146 -7.17 -19.57 -5.52
C PRO A 146 -7.79 -20.89 -5.01
N VAL A 147 -8.70 -21.45 -5.80
CA VAL A 147 -9.43 -22.69 -5.57
C VAL A 147 -9.52 -23.49 -6.86
N ASN A 148 -9.74 -24.81 -6.77
CA ASN A 148 -10.04 -25.59 -7.98
C ASN A 148 -11.36 -25.10 -8.60
N TYR A 149 -11.50 -25.25 -9.91
CA TYR A 149 -12.76 -24.97 -10.59
C TYR A 149 -13.95 -25.70 -9.96
N GLY A 150 -15.05 -24.97 -9.75
CA GLY A 150 -16.28 -25.49 -9.14
C GLY A 150 -16.23 -25.66 -7.62
N ALA A 151 -15.11 -25.34 -6.95
CA ALA A 151 -15.03 -25.40 -5.50
C ALA A 151 -15.92 -24.35 -4.81
N ASP A 152 -16.43 -24.69 -3.62
CA ASP A 152 -17.19 -23.79 -2.78
C ASP A 152 -16.26 -22.76 -2.13
N LYS A 153 -16.33 -21.51 -2.62
CA LYS A 153 -15.54 -20.38 -2.11
C LYS A 153 -15.89 -19.98 -0.67
N SER A 154 -17.04 -20.41 -0.14
CA SER A 154 -17.41 -20.15 1.26
C SER A 154 -16.77 -21.12 2.25
N ASN A 155 -16.18 -22.21 1.75
CA ASN A 155 -15.55 -23.24 2.57
C ASN A 155 -14.02 -23.01 2.68
N PRO A 156 -13.47 -22.78 3.89
CA PRO A 156 -12.03 -22.65 4.08
C PRO A 156 -11.20 -23.83 3.52
N ALA A 157 -11.75 -25.05 3.51
CA ALA A 157 -11.04 -26.22 2.98
C ALA A 157 -10.73 -26.13 1.47
N SER A 158 -11.50 -25.33 0.71
CA SER A 158 -11.26 -25.09 -0.72
C SER A 158 -9.91 -24.41 -0.98
N TYR A 159 -9.38 -23.67 0.00
CA TYR A 159 -8.15 -22.88 -0.08
C TYR A 159 -6.92 -23.60 0.47
N ILE A 160 -7.02 -24.90 0.77
CA ILE A 160 -5.94 -25.66 1.43
C ILE A 160 -4.61 -25.61 0.64
N LYS A 161 -4.66 -25.54 -0.70
CA LYS A 161 -3.45 -25.46 -1.53
C LYS A 161 -2.69 -24.14 -1.29
N GLN A 162 -3.40 -23.01 -1.31
CA GLN A 162 -2.80 -21.70 -1.01
C GLN A 162 -2.29 -21.64 0.42
N ALA A 163 -3.04 -22.19 1.38
CA ALA A 163 -2.65 -22.22 2.78
C ALA A 163 -1.42 -23.10 3.05
N LYS A 164 -1.21 -24.18 2.29
CA LYS A 164 0.03 -24.98 2.33
C LYS A 164 1.22 -24.19 1.81
N MET A 165 1.07 -23.47 0.70
CA MET A 165 2.13 -22.58 0.24
C MET A 165 2.47 -21.53 1.30
N GLY A 166 1.46 -20.88 1.92
CA GLY A 166 1.68 -19.92 3.00
C GLY A 166 2.45 -20.52 4.18
N PHE A 167 2.16 -21.76 4.56
CA PHE A 167 2.95 -22.50 5.55
C PHE A 167 4.42 -22.68 5.13
N GLN A 168 4.68 -23.15 3.91
CA GLN A 168 6.06 -23.39 3.44
C GLN A 168 6.88 -22.10 3.37
N PHE A 169 6.26 -21.01 2.89
CA PHE A 169 6.88 -19.69 2.89
C PHE A 169 7.23 -19.22 4.31
N ALA A 170 6.25 -19.29 5.22
CA ALA A 170 6.43 -18.88 6.61
C ALA A 170 7.45 -19.75 7.35
N ALA A 171 7.49 -21.06 7.07
CA ALA A 171 8.45 -21.97 7.66
C ALA A 171 9.88 -21.61 7.28
N ARG A 172 10.11 -21.22 6.02
CA ARG A 172 11.43 -20.79 5.55
C ARG A 172 11.81 -19.40 6.06
N TYR A 173 10.97 -18.40 5.77
CA TYR A 173 11.35 -16.99 5.92
C TYR A 173 10.91 -16.35 7.23
N GLY A 174 10.04 -17.02 7.99
CA GLY A 174 9.67 -16.59 9.33
C GLY A 174 10.80 -16.73 10.35
N SER A 175 10.52 -16.31 11.57
CA SER A 175 11.42 -16.31 12.72
C SER A 175 11.43 -17.63 13.51
N ASN A 176 10.41 -18.48 13.33
CA ASN A 176 10.28 -19.72 14.10
C ASN A 176 11.26 -20.80 13.61
N LYS A 177 12.19 -21.19 14.49
CA LYS A 177 13.15 -22.28 14.25
C LYS A 177 12.65 -23.66 14.69
N ASN A 178 11.55 -23.71 15.43
CA ASN A 178 11.03 -24.93 16.07
C ASN A 178 9.89 -25.53 15.24
N ILE A 179 10.13 -25.75 13.95
CA ILE A 179 9.19 -26.44 13.05
C ILE A 179 9.74 -27.85 12.80
N ASP A 180 8.87 -28.85 12.85
CA ASP A 180 9.21 -30.20 12.42
C ASP A 180 9.64 -30.17 10.95
N SER A 181 10.92 -30.46 10.68
CA SER A 181 11.47 -30.44 9.33
C SER A 181 10.78 -31.42 8.38
N GLY A 182 10.13 -32.48 8.91
CA GLY A 182 9.32 -33.41 8.11
C GLY A 182 8.04 -32.78 7.53
N LEU A 183 7.66 -31.58 7.98
CA LEU A 183 6.53 -30.82 7.44
C LEU A 183 6.93 -29.83 6.34
N VAL A 184 8.24 -29.59 6.17
CA VAL A 184 8.79 -28.63 5.22
C VAL A 184 9.18 -29.36 3.93
N ASN A 185 8.52 -29.01 2.84
CA ASN A 185 8.69 -29.64 1.55
C ASN A 185 9.43 -28.69 0.60
N VAL A 186 10.48 -29.19 -0.05
CA VAL A 186 11.19 -28.47 -1.12
C VAL A 186 11.47 -29.41 -2.28
N ASN A 187 11.46 -28.89 -3.50
CA ASN A 187 11.84 -29.63 -4.68
C ASN A 187 13.36 -29.53 -4.89
N THR A 188 14.08 -30.59 -4.54
CA THR A 188 15.55 -30.64 -4.63
C THR A 188 16.06 -30.89 -6.06
N ALA A 189 15.16 -31.11 -7.04
CA ALA A 189 15.57 -31.31 -8.42
C ALA A 189 16.17 -29.99 -8.98
N PRO A 190 17.36 -30.04 -9.59
CA PRO A 190 17.94 -28.86 -10.24
C PRO A 190 17.17 -28.52 -11.52
N ARG A 191 17.23 -27.26 -11.97
CA ARG A 191 16.57 -26.84 -13.23
C ARG A 191 17.31 -27.36 -14.46
N TRP A 192 18.64 -27.49 -14.36
CA TRP A 192 19.55 -28.06 -15.37
C TRP A 192 20.81 -28.63 -14.68
N THR A 193 21.68 -29.30 -15.42
CA THR A 193 22.95 -29.85 -14.89
C THR A 193 23.81 -28.74 -14.27
N ASP A 194 24.37 -28.97 -13.07
CA ASP A 194 25.21 -28.02 -12.33
C ASP A 194 24.50 -26.78 -11.75
N ASP A 195 23.16 -26.80 -11.71
CA ASP A 195 22.35 -25.79 -11.01
C ASP A 195 22.26 -26.04 -9.50
N ASP A 196 22.01 -24.99 -8.72
CA ASP A 196 21.88 -25.08 -7.26
C ASP A 196 20.60 -25.83 -6.86
N PRO A 197 20.69 -26.94 -6.10
CA PRO A 197 19.50 -27.62 -5.60
C PRO A 197 18.85 -26.82 -4.47
N ASN A 198 17.52 -26.77 -4.45
CA ASN A 198 16.83 -26.24 -3.28
C ASN A 198 17.06 -27.15 -2.07
N THR A 199 17.20 -26.53 -0.90
CA THR A 199 17.41 -27.20 0.38
C THR A 199 16.39 -26.74 1.41
N VAL A 200 16.07 -27.62 2.35
CA VAL A 200 15.23 -27.28 3.50
C VAL A 200 15.97 -26.24 4.35
N LYS A 201 15.36 -25.06 4.51
CA LYS A 201 15.78 -24.03 5.48
C LYS A 201 14.56 -23.63 6.29
N ILE A 202 14.75 -23.40 7.57
CA ILE A 202 13.70 -23.10 8.53
C ILE A 202 14.10 -21.90 9.38
N GLY A 203 13.18 -20.97 9.60
CA GLY A 203 13.38 -19.91 10.58
C GLY A 203 14.50 -18.92 10.22
N LEU A 204 14.57 -18.48 8.95
CA LEU A 204 15.61 -17.54 8.48
C LEU A 204 15.42 -16.12 9.03
N ASP A 205 14.23 -15.79 9.55
CA ASP A 205 13.87 -14.48 10.12
C ASP A 205 14.02 -13.33 9.11
N LEU A 206 13.66 -13.55 7.84
CA LEU A 206 13.85 -12.58 6.76
C LEU A 206 12.58 -11.81 6.41
N VAL A 207 11.41 -12.39 6.65
CA VAL A 207 10.13 -11.79 6.30
C VAL A 207 9.24 -11.71 7.54
N LYS A 208 8.78 -10.50 7.86
CA LYS A 208 7.89 -10.25 8.99
C LYS A 208 6.42 -10.21 8.58
N TYR A 209 6.12 -9.78 7.36
CA TYR A 209 4.75 -9.58 6.88
C TYR A 209 4.50 -10.33 5.56
N ILE A 210 3.37 -11.02 5.50
CA ILE A 210 2.88 -11.76 4.33
C ILE A 210 1.45 -11.34 4.04
N GLU A 211 1.14 -11.07 2.79
CA GLU A 211 -0.19 -10.70 2.32
C GLU A 211 -0.81 -11.83 1.48
N CYS A 212 -2.08 -12.10 1.76
CA CYS A 212 -2.85 -13.19 1.15
C CYS A 212 -3.67 -12.70 -0.04
N ASN A 213 -3.13 -12.82 -1.25
CA ASN A 213 -3.72 -12.36 -2.52
C ASN A 213 -3.69 -10.82 -2.68
N ASN A 214 -4.21 -10.32 -3.82
CA ASN A 214 -4.31 -8.90 -4.16
C ASN A 214 -5.71 -8.57 -4.67
N GLU A 215 -6.37 -7.58 -4.07
CA GLU A 215 -7.70 -7.06 -4.48
C GLU A 215 -8.74 -8.15 -4.69
N PRO A 216 -9.00 -9.03 -3.70
CA PRO A 216 -9.93 -10.15 -3.84
C PRO A 216 -11.34 -9.68 -4.19
N ASP A 217 -11.68 -8.43 -3.92
CA ASP A 217 -12.96 -7.79 -4.22
C ASP A 217 -13.08 -7.25 -5.65
N LYS A 218 -12.06 -7.44 -6.51
CA LYS A 218 -11.96 -6.98 -7.91
C LYS A 218 -13.20 -7.29 -8.77
N TRP A 219 -14.19 -6.41 -8.71
CA TRP A 219 -15.45 -6.57 -9.45
C TRP A 219 -15.24 -6.52 -10.97
N TRP A 220 -14.18 -5.83 -11.41
CA TRP A 220 -13.83 -5.67 -12.82
C TRP A 220 -13.30 -6.96 -13.48
N ALA A 221 -12.76 -7.91 -12.71
CA ALA A 221 -12.24 -9.18 -13.24
C ALA A 221 -13.30 -10.30 -13.30
N GLY A 222 -14.53 -10.00 -12.90
CA GLY A 222 -15.67 -10.91 -12.94
C GLY A 222 -15.70 -11.93 -11.78
N LYS A 223 -16.80 -12.69 -11.69
CA LYS A 223 -17.14 -13.55 -10.54
C LYS A 223 -16.14 -14.69 -10.25
N LYS A 224 -15.34 -15.09 -11.24
CA LYS A 224 -14.31 -16.10 -11.08
C LYS A 224 -13.13 -15.60 -10.24
N ALA A 225 -12.78 -14.33 -10.39
CA ALA A 225 -11.69 -13.66 -9.69
C ALA A 225 -12.18 -12.96 -8.40
N GLN A 226 -13.39 -12.37 -8.44
CA GLN A 226 -13.99 -11.69 -7.30
C GLN A 226 -14.40 -12.67 -6.19
N GLN A 227 -14.15 -12.26 -4.95
CA GLN A 227 -14.63 -12.85 -3.70
C GLN A 227 -15.55 -11.87 -2.97
N THR A 228 -16.59 -12.38 -2.31
CA THR A 228 -17.33 -11.63 -1.29
C THR A 228 -16.52 -11.48 0.00
N PRO A 229 -16.93 -10.62 0.95
CA PRO A 229 -16.30 -10.56 2.27
C PRO A 229 -16.22 -11.92 2.98
N GLU A 230 -17.29 -12.71 2.90
CA GLU A 230 -17.38 -14.01 3.56
C GLU A 230 -16.49 -15.06 2.89
N GLU A 231 -16.43 -15.07 1.56
CA GLU A 231 -15.53 -15.95 0.79
C GLU A 231 -14.06 -15.58 1.05
N TYR A 232 -13.74 -14.29 1.13
CA TYR A 232 -12.38 -13.87 1.44
C TYR A 232 -11.99 -14.15 2.90
N ALA A 233 -12.93 -14.02 3.85
CA ALA A 233 -12.71 -14.46 5.23
C ALA A 233 -12.50 -15.98 5.32
N ALA A 234 -13.22 -16.79 4.51
CA ALA A 234 -12.98 -18.23 4.42
C ALA A 234 -11.58 -18.55 3.89
N ASN A 235 -11.14 -17.84 2.84
CA ASN A 235 -9.77 -17.94 2.33
C ASN A 235 -8.73 -17.62 3.42
N LEU A 236 -8.82 -16.42 4.00
CA LEU A 236 -7.90 -15.99 5.05
C LEU A 236 -7.95 -16.92 6.27
N SER A 237 -9.09 -17.49 6.64
CA SER A 237 -9.12 -18.46 7.74
C SER A 237 -8.24 -19.68 7.47
N ALA A 238 -8.25 -20.20 6.23
CA ALA A 238 -7.34 -21.26 5.83
C ALA A 238 -5.87 -20.80 5.79
N PHE A 239 -5.60 -19.67 5.13
CA PHE A 239 -4.25 -19.13 4.96
C PHE A 239 -3.60 -18.70 6.28
N TYR A 240 -4.38 -18.16 7.22
CA TYR A 240 -3.90 -17.65 8.50
C TYR A 240 -3.36 -18.76 9.38
N ASP A 241 -4.18 -19.75 9.72
CA ASP A 241 -3.82 -20.77 10.72
C ASP A 241 -4.43 -22.15 10.41
N GLY A 242 -4.72 -22.44 9.14
CA GLY A 242 -5.34 -23.71 8.74
C GLY A 242 -6.76 -23.85 9.28
N ASN A 243 -7.50 -22.72 9.33
CA ASN A 243 -8.84 -22.61 9.89
C ASN A 243 -8.90 -23.09 11.35
N MET A 244 -8.06 -22.49 12.20
CA MET A 244 -7.83 -22.88 13.59
C MET A 244 -7.31 -24.34 13.71
N GLY A 245 -6.44 -24.74 12.78
CA GLY A 245 -5.84 -26.07 12.73
C GLY A 245 -6.74 -27.19 12.17
N LYS A 246 -7.99 -26.90 11.80
CA LYS A 246 -8.93 -27.91 11.27
C LYS A 246 -8.46 -28.53 9.94
N LEU A 247 -7.62 -27.84 9.18
CA LEU A 247 -7.10 -28.31 7.90
C LEU A 247 -5.85 -29.21 8.03
N GLY A 248 -5.41 -29.48 9.26
CA GLY A 248 -4.28 -30.37 9.55
C GLY A 248 -2.95 -29.64 9.75
N LYS A 249 -1.88 -30.44 9.93
CA LYS A 249 -0.50 -29.95 9.99
C LYS A 249 -0.09 -29.39 8.63
N ASN A 250 0.95 -28.57 8.58
CA ASN A 250 1.51 -27.95 7.35
C ASN A 250 0.58 -27.03 6.56
N VAL A 251 -0.45 -26.48 7.22
CA VAL A 251 -1.43 -25.57 6.61
C VAL A 251 -1.53 -24.30 7.44
N GLY A 252 -1.36 -23.15 6.78
CA GLY A 252 -1.50 -21.82 7.37
C GLY A 252 -0.20 -21.21 7.89
N VAL A 253 -0.07 -19.89 7.74
CA VAL A 253 1.11 -19.12 8.13
C VAL A 253 1.44 -19.26 9.61
N LYS A 254 0.45 -19.10 10.49
CA LYS A 254 0.60 -19.12 11.95
C LYS A 254 0.97 -20.48 12.51
N THR A 255 0.70 -21.56 11.76
CA THR A 255 1.10 -22.91 12.20
C THR A 255 2.57 -23.18 11.89
N ALA A 256 3.17 -22.47 10.93
CA ALA A 256 4.61 -22.42 10.71
C ALA A 256 5.30 -21.40 11.63
N ASP A 257 4.85 -20.14 11.60
CA ASP A 257 5.40 -19.07 12.43
C ASP A 257 4.30 -18.20 13.06
N PRO A 258 4.07 -18.30 14.38
CA PRO A 258 3.08 -17.46 15.05
C PRO A 258 3.44 -15.96 15.05
N ASN A 259 4.72 -15.61 14.87
CA ASN A 259 5.20 -14.23 14.90
C ASN A 259 5.05 -13.51 13.55
N MET A 260 5.09 -14.23 12.42
CA MET A 260 4.88 -13.66 11.09
C MET A 260 3.47 -13.07 10.99
N LYS A 261 3.36 -11.82 10.56
CA LYS A 261 2.09 -11.09 10.49
C LYS A 261 1.40 -11.30 9.15
N VAL A 262 0.13 -11.69 9.20
CA VAL A 262 -0.71 -11.87 8.02
C VAL A 262 -1.47 -10.58 7.75
N VAL A 263 -1.19 -9.95 6.63
CA VAL A 263 -1.89 -8.76 6.12
C VAL A 263 -3.02 -9.25 5.23
N MET A 264 -4.26 -8.77 5.48
CA MET A 264 -5.31 -9.01 4.50
C MET A 264 -4.94 -8.33 3.18
N ALA A 265 -5.42 -8.85 2.06
CA ALA A 265 -5.20 -8.23 0.76
C ALA A 265 -5.71 -6.80 0.77
N GLY A 266 -4.99 -5.91 0.10
CA GLY A 266 -5.51 -4.59 -0.19
C GLY A 266 -6.79 -4.70 -0.99
N LEU A 267 -7.88 -4.17 -0.46
CA LEU A 267 -9.16 -4.04 -1.15
C LEU A 267 -9.05 -3.04 -2.30
N GLY A 268 -9.52 -3.42 -3.49
CA GLY A 268 -9.62 -2.51 -4.64
C GLY A 268 -10.85 -1.60 -4.56
N ASP A 269 -11.89 -2.00 -3.83
CA ASP A 269 -13.05 -1.18 -3.44
C ASP A 269 -12.83 -0.78 -1.97
N ALA A 270 -12.29 0.41 -1.72
CA ALA A 270 -11.87 0.86 -0.39
C ALA A 270 -13.06 1.12 0.56
N LYS A 271 -13.79 0.06 0.93
CA LYS A 271 -15.03 0.08 1.72
C LYS A 271 -14.83 -0.64 3.05
N PRO A 272 -14.85 0.08 4.18
CA PRO A 272 -14.76 -0.52 5.51
C PRO A 272 -15.83 -1.59 5.79
N GLU A 273 -16.99 -1.51 5.14
CA GLU A 273 -18.09 -2.48 5.28
C GLU A 273 -17.68 -3.90 4.85
N PHE A 274 -16.76 -4.01 3.89
CA PHE A 274 -16.19 -5.30 3.48
C PHE A 274 -15.48 -5.95 4.68
N VAL A 275 -14.64 -5.18 5.38
CA VAL A 275 -13.90 -5.66 6.56
C VAL A 275 -14.84 -5.97 7.73
N VAL A 276 -15.86 -5.14 7.96
CA VAL A 276 -16.87 -5.41 9.02
C VAL A 276 -17.53 -6.78 8.80
N LYS A 277 -17.91 -7.11 7.56
CA LYS A 277 -18.48 -8.43 7.24
C LYS A 277 -17.48 -9.57 7.43
N MET A 278 -16.20 -9.38 7.11
CA MET A 278 -15.15 -10.35 7.43
C MET A 278 -15.01 -10.57 8.94
N ILE A 279 -15.06 -9.50 9.74
CA ILE A 279 -14.99 -9.59 11.22
C ILE A 279 -16.22 -10.34 11.75
N GLN A 280 -17.41 -10.06 11.23
CA GLN A 280 -18.64 -10.80 11.58
C GLN A 280 -18.55 -12.29 11.21
N TRP A 281 -17.99 -12.60 10.05
CA TRP A 281 -17.71 -13.98 9.65
C TRP A 281 -16.73 -14.65 10.62
N CYS A 282 -15.65 -13.98 11.01
CA CYS A 282 -14.70 -14.49 12.00
C CYS A 282 -15.38 -14.74 13.35
N ARG A 283 -16.21 -13.79 13.82
CA ARG A 283 -16.95 -13.96 15.07
C ARG A 283 -17.85 -15.19 15.04
N LYS A 284 -18.57 -15.41 13.92
CA LYS A 284 -19.47 -16.55 13.74
C LYS A 284 -18.72 -17.88 13.65
N ASN A 285 -17.62 -17.94 12.90
CA ASN A 285 -16.97 -19.21 12.52
C ASN A 285 -15.73 -19.55 13.34
N ARG A 286 -15.08 -18.54 13.92
CA ARG A 286 -13.84 -18.65 14.72
C ARG A 286 -14.02 -18.27 16.19
N GLY A 287 -15.14 -17.63 16.53
CA GLY A 287 -15.49 -17.27 17.91
C GLY A 287 -14.68 -16.10 18.46
N LEU A 288 -14.53 -16.07 19.78
CA LEU A 288 -13.77 -15.05 20.51
C LEU A 288 -12.47 -15.65 21.07
N LYS A 289 -11.45 -14.81 21.20
CA LYS A 289 -10.24 -15.07 21.97
C LYS A 289 -10.55 -14.98 23.47
N LYS A 290 -9.61 -15.44 24.32
CA LYS A 290 -9.75 -15.42 25.79
C LYS A 290 -9.94 -14.02 26.37
N ASP A 291 -9.41 -12.99 25.70
CA ASP A 291 -9.53 -11.59 26.06
C ASP A 291 -10.86 -10.96 25.63
N GLY A 292 -11.76 -11.73 25.01
CA GLY A 292 -13.07 -11.28 24.53
C GLY A 292 -13.06 -10.68 23.13
N ASN A 293 -11.90 -10.46 22.52
CA ASN A 293 -11.80 -9.96 21.16
C ASN A 293 -12.19 -11.03 20.14
N VAL A 294 -12.66 -10.63 18.96
CA VAL A 294 -12.95 -11.58 17.86
C VAL A 294 -11.68 -12.33 17.46
N ASN A 295 -11.79 -13.63 17.23
CA ASN A 295 -10.70 -14.43 16.69
C ASN A 295 -10.54 -14.18 15.18
N LEU A 296 -9.93 -13.03 14.83
CA LEU A 296 -9.67 -12.62 13.45
C LEU A 296 -8.72 -13.60 12.73
N CYS A 297 -8.83 -13.65 11.40
CA CYS A 297 -7.94 -14.41 10.51
C CYS A 297 -6.95 -13.51 9.75
N PHE A 298 -6.61 -12.35 10.32
CA PHE A 298 -5.62 -11.40 9.82
C PHE A 298 -5.09 -10.56 10.99
N ASP A 299 -3.90 -9.99 10.84
CA ASP A 299 -3.24 -9.13 11.83
C ASP A 299 -3.19 -7.65 11.42
N VAL A 300 -3.46 -7.34 10.15
CA VAL A 300 -3.41 -5.98 9.58
C VAL A 300 -4.56 -5.82 8.58
N ILE A 301 -5.25 -4.69 8.64
CA ILE A 301 -6.27 -4.25 7.68
C ILE A 301 -5.58 -3.50 6.54
N ASN A 302 -5.99 -3.75 5.31
CA ASN A 302 -5.33 -3.18 4.14
C ASN A 302 -6.33 -2.79 3.04
N TYR A 303 -6.07 -1.69 2.35
CA TYR A 303 -6.84 -1.25 1.19
C TYR A 303 -5.96 -0.48 0.20
N HIS A 304 -6.43 -0.37 -1.04
CA HIS A 304 -5.82 0.46 -2.07
C HIS A 304 -6.72 1.64 -2.37
N LEU A 305 -6.15 2.82 -2.49
CA LEU A 305 -6.91 3.98 -2.92
C LEU A 305 -6.00 5.01 -3.59
N TYR A 306 -6.36 5.33 -4.82
CA TYR A 306 -5.62 6.26 -5.65
C TYR A 306 -6.32 7.62 -5.67
N PRO A 307 -5.62 8.72 -5.34
CA PRO A 307 -6.17 10.07 -5.39
C PRO A 307 -6.44 10.53 -6.83
N ASN A 308 -7.71 10.49 -7.24
CA ASN A 308 -8.21 10.97 -8.52
C ASN A 308 -9.61 11.57 -8.37
N ASP A 309 -10.23 11.98 -9.46
CA ASP A 309 -11.55 12.61 -9.50
C ASP A 309 -12.73 11.63 -9.65
N ALA A 310 -12.51 10.31 -9.54
CA ALA A 310 -13.56 9.31 -9.72
C ALA A 310 -14.75 9.52 -8.77
N TYR A 311 -14.49 9.98 -7.54
CA TYR A 311 -15.50 10.26 -6.52
C TYR A 311 -16.49 11.36 -6.93
N LEU A 312 -16.12 12.24 -7.87
CA LEU A 312 -16.99 13.26 -8.45
C LEU A 312 -17.71 12.80 -9.71
N ASN A 313 -17.24 11.72 -10.32
CA ASN A 313 -17.61 11.28 -11.67
C ASN A 313 -18.25 9.87 -11.68
N GLY A 314 -18.96 9.51 -10.61
CA GLY A 314 -19.66 8.23 -10.52
C GLY A 314 -18.74 7.01 -10.54
N GLY A 315 -17.55 7.13 -9.96
CA GLY A 315 -16.55 6.06 -9.88
C GLY A 315 -15.65 5.92 -11.10
N LYS A 316 -15.69 6.87 -12.04
CA LYS A 316 -14.83 6.88 -13.23
C LYS A 316 -13.80 7.99 -13.15
N ALA A 317 -12.54 7.62 -12.92
CA ALA A 317 -11.44 8.58 -12.96
C ALA A 317 -11.26 9.15 -14.37
N SER A 318 -10.92 10.43 -14.45
CA SER A 318 -10.51 11.13 -15.67
C SER A 318 -9.12 11.77 -15.53
N THR A 319 -8.70 12.08 -14.30
CA THR A 319 -7.36 12.59 -13.99
C THR A 319 -7.02 12.39 -12.50
N GLY A 320 -5.73 12.37 -12.18
CA GLY A 320 -5.27 12.48 -10.79
C GLY A 320 -5.56 13.86 -10.20
N VAL A 321 -5.74 13.92 -8.89
CA VAL A 321 -5.93 15.18 -8.15
C VAL A 321 -4.99 15.24 -6.95
N ALA A 322 -4.64 16.44 -6.49
CA ALA A 322 -3.87 16.60 -5.26
C ALA A 322 -4.51 15.83 -4.10
N PRO A 323 -3.72 15.16 -3.25
CA PRO A 323 -4.25 14.19 -2.30
C PRO A 323 -5.24 14.81 -1.31
N GLU A 324 -5.03 16.06 -0.90
CA GLU A 324 -5.92 16.82 -0.01
C GLU A 324 -7.25 17.23 -0.67
N LEU A 325 -7.34 17.18 -2.00
CA LEU A 325 -8.57 17.42 -2.78
C LEU A 325 -9.23 16.12 -3.25
N SER A 326 -8.79 14.97 -2.73
CA SER A 326 -9.37 13.66 -3.02
C SER A 326 -10.12 13.11 -1.80
N GLU A 327 -10.77 11.96 -1.97
CA GLU A 327 -11.45 11.27 -0.88
C GLU A 327 -10.51 10.46 0.05
N ILE A 328 -9.20 10.42 -0.21
CA ILE A 328 -8.31 9.50 0.51
C ILE A 328 -8.20 9.76 2.02
N GLY A 329 -8.31 11.03 2.44
CA GLY A 329 -8.32 11.40 3.86
C GLY A 329 -9.58 10.92 4.58
N PRO A 330 -10.77 11.34 4.12
CA PRO A 330 -12.04 10.83 4.67
C PRO A 330 -12.16 9.29 4.67
N VAL A 331 -11.67 8.61 3.63
CA VAL A 331 -11.68 7.14 3.59
C VAL A 331 -10.74 6.55 4.65
N ALA A 332 -9.54 7.11 4.83
CA ALA A 332 -8.63 6.70 5.91
C ALA A 332 -9.30 6.83 7.30
N ASP A 333 -9.96 7.96 7.55
CA ASP A 333 -10.70 8.19 8.81
C ASP A 333 -11.78 7.12 9.03
N ASN A 334 -12.50 6.74 7.97
CA ASN A 334 -13.53 5.71 8.04
C ASN A 334 -12.96 4.32 8.36
N PHE A 335 -11.84 3.93 7.74
CA PHE A 335 -11.17 2.67 8.07
C PHE A 335 -10.64 2.67 9.51
N LEU A 336 -10.03 3.75 9.97
CA LEU A 336 -9.51 3.85 11.33
C LEU A 336 -10.62 3.84 12.38
N LYS A 337 -11.74 4.54 12.10
CA LYS A 337 -12.94 4.46 12.93
C LYS A 337 -13.48 3.03 12.99
N MET A 338 -13.60 2.36 11.85
CA MET A 338 -14.04 0.97 11.78
C MET A 338 -13.09 0.03 12.54
N ALA A 339 -11.77 0.17 12.37
CA ALA A 339 -10.78 -0.63 13.09
C ALA A 339 -10.90 -0.41 14.61
N LYS A 340 -11.04 0.84 15.07
CA LYS A 340 -11.24 1.14 16.49
C LYS A 340 -12.50 0.49 17.06
N GLU A 341 -13.58 0.42 16.30
CA GLU A 341 -14.87 -0.12 16.73
C GLU A 341 -14.93 -1.65 16.70
N TYR A 342 -14.41 -2.27 15.64
CA TYR A 342 -14.60 -3.70 15.36
C TYR A 342 -13.34 -4.56 15.50
N ALA A 343 -12.15 -3.95 15.48
CA ALA A 343 -10.85 -4.64 15.51
C ALA A 343 -9.80 -3.80 16.29
N PRO A 344 -10.06 -3.47 17.57
CA PRO A 344 -9.22 -2.54 18.32
C PRO A 344 -7.76 -3.01 18.39
N GLY A 345 -6.83 -2.10 18.08
CA GLY A 345 -5.39 -2.37 18.07
C GLY A 345 -4.85 -3.00 16.78
N ILE A 346 -5.71 -3.26 15.78
CA ILE A 346 -5.26 -3.68 14.46
C ILE A 346 -4.85 -2.46 13.62
N GLU A 347 -3.66 -2.54 13.02
CA GLU A 347 -3.14 -1.50 12.13
C GLU A 347 -3.94 -1.45 10.82
N VAL A 348 -4.03 -0.25 10.23
CA VAL A 348 -4.62 -0.02 8.90
C VAL A 348 -3.51 0.48 7.97
N TRP A 349 -3.32 -0.21 6.85
CA TRP A 349 -2.28 0.08 5.86
C TRP A 349 -2.91 0.46 4.51
N VAL A 350 -2.14 1.20 3.72
CA VAL A 350 -2.40 1.43 2.30
C VAL A 350 -1.22 0.88 1.51
N THR A 351 -1.39 -0.27 0.86
CA THR A 351 -0.29 -0.94 0.16
C THR A 351 -0.16 -0.57 -1.32
N GLU A 352 -1.13 0.16 -1.86
CA GLU A 352 -1.06 0.75 -3.19
C GLU A 352 -1.78 2.10 -3.25
N THR A 353 -1.09 3.08 -3.82
CA THR A 353 -1.56 4.43 -4.15
C THR A 353 -0.53 5.06 -5.10
N GLY A 354 -0.80 6.23 -5.66
CA GLY A 354 0.17 6.96 -6.49
C GLY A 354 -0.44 7.67 -7.69
N TYR A 355 0.42 8.05 -8.63
CA TYR A 355 0.06 8.85 -9.80
C TYR A 355 0.90 8.45 -11.01
N ASP A 356 0.29 8.52 -12.19
CA ASP A 356 0.99 8.45 -13.46
C ASP A 356 1.62 9.80 -13.83
N VAL A 357 2.67 9.80 -14.65
CA VAL A 357 3.21 11.02 -15.29
C VAL A 357 2.72 11.22 -16.73
N GLY A 358 2.26 10.15 -17.37
CA GLY A 358 1.69 10.12 -18.71
C GLY A 358 0.25 10.59 -18.78
N LYS A 359 -0.36 10.53 -19.97
CA LYS A 359 -1.76 10.94 -20.18
C LYS A 359 -2.71 9.78 -19.89
N THR A 360 -3.10 9.63 -18.63
CA THR A 360 -3.99 8.58 -18.16
C THR A 360 -5.07 9.13 -17.22
N PRO A 361 -6.11 8.34 -16.88
CA PRO A 361 -7.06 8.68 -15.82
C PRO A 361 -6.45 8.90 -14.43
N GLN A 362 -5.18 8.52 -14.20
CA GLN A 362 -4.45 8.68 -12.94
C GLN A 362 -3.32 9.72 -13.03
N ALA A 363 -3.28 10.51 -14.11
CA ALA A 363 -2.19 11.44 -14.39
C ALA A 363 -2.06 12.56 -13.35
N ALA A 364 -0.84 12.77 -12.86
CA ALA A 364 -0.43 14.04 -12.25
C ALA A 364 -0.35 15.13 -13.32
N ILE A 365 -1.07 16.23 -13.12
CA ILE A 365 -1.12 17.33 -14.09
C ILE A 365 0.08 18.26 -13.97
N ALA A 366 0.46 18.95 -15.04
CA ALA A 366 1.40 20.06 -14.94
C ALA A 366 0.77 21.23 -14.17
N ILE A 367 1.53 21.87 -13.28
CA ILE A 367 1.07 23.00 -12.47
C ILE A 367 2.04 24.17 -12.61
N GLY A 368 1.60 25.26 -13.23
CA GLY A 368 2.45 26.41 -13.52
C GLY A 368 3.66 26.00 -14.36
N LYS A 369 4.87 26.08 -13.79
CA LYS A 369 6.13 25.66 -14.45
C LYS A 369 6.54 24.22 -14.14
N LYS A 370 5.83 23.52 -13.24
CA LYS A 370 6.12 22.13 -12.87
C LYS A 370 5.62 21.19 -13.96
N SER A 371 6.48 20.27 -14.41
CA SER A 371 6.07 19.15 -15.25
C SER A 371 5.24 18.14 -14.46
N SER A 372 4.57 17.21 -15.15
CA SER A 372 3.85 16.11 -14.51
C SER A 372 4.75 15.27 -13.59
N PHE A 373 6.03 15.09 -13.94
CA PHE A 373 7.02 14.42 -13.09
C PHE A 373 7.27 15.14 -11.76
N VAL A 374 7.32 16.48 -11.77
CA VAL A 374 7.52 17.27 -10.55
C VAL A 374 6.22 17.29 -9.74
N THR A 375 5.06 17.40 -10.38
CA THR A 375 3.77 17.30 -9.69
C THR A 375 3.57 15.92 -9.07
N GLN A 376 3.94 14.84 -9.76
CA GLN A 376 3.92 13.47 -9.23
C GLN A 376 4.78 13.37 -7.96
N ALA A 377 5.96 14.01 -7.95
CA ALA A 377 6.83 14.04 -6.78
C ALA A 377 6.20 14.79 -5.59
N ASP A 378 5.65 15.98 -5.83
CA ASP A 378 4.93 16.75 -4.81
C ASP A 378 3.75 15.97 -4.25
N TRP A 379 2.93 15.40 -5.11
CA TRP A 379 1.70 14.72 -4.73
C TRP A 379 1.97 13.38 -4.02
N ASN A 380 2.92 12.56 -4.49
CA ASN A 380 3.30 11.33 -3.77
C ASN A 380 3.83 11.63 -2.35
N LEU A 381 4.69 12.63 -2.20
CA LEU A 381 5.18 13.02 -0.87
C LEU A 381 4.05 13.58 0.01
N ARG A 382 3.15 14.39 -0.56
CA ARG A 382 1.96 14.90 0.15
C ARG A 382 0.97 13.78 0.54
N THR A 383 0.82 12.74 -0.28
CA THR A 383 0.04 11.54 0.08
C THR A 383 0.63 10.86 1.33
N SER A 384 1.96 10.74 1.40
CA SER A 384 2.64 10.18 2.58
C SER A 384 2.38 11.01 3.84
N LEU A 385 2.50 12.34 3.73
CA LEU A 385 2.25 13.29 4.81
C LEU A 385 0.78 13.28 5.25
N LEU A 386 -0.16 13.18 4.29
CA LEU A 386 -1.58 13.07 4.56
C LEU A 386 -1.87 11.79 5.36
N TYR A 387 -1.41 10.63 4.91
CA TYR A 387 -1.67 9.38 5.62
C TYR A 387 -1.01 9.34 7.01
N ALA A 388 0.14 9.99 7.19
CA ALA A 388 0.73 10.18 8.52
C ALA A 388 -0.16 11.03 9.44
N ARG A 389 -0.72 12.13 8.93
CA ARG A 389 -1.67 12.99 9.66
C ARG A 389 -2.95 12.26 10.05
N HIS A 390 -3.46 11.39 9.18
CA HIS A 390 -4.68 10.63 9.41
C HIS A 390 -4.46 9.41 10.32
N GLY A 391 -3.22 8.96 10.54
CA GLY A 391 -2.92 7.85 11.47
C GLY A 391 -2.94 6.47 10.83
N ILE A 392 -2.89 6.38 9.49
CA ILE A 392 -2.55 5.14 8.79
C ILE A 392 -1.16 4.68 9.25
N SER A 393 -0.90 3.37 9.24
CA SER A 393 0.36 2.85 9.76
C SER A 393 1.45 2.65 8.71
N ARG A 394 1.06 2.43 7.45
CA ARG A 394 1.97 2.31 6.31
C ARG A 394 1.34 2.80 5.02
N CYS A 395 2.16 3.37 4.15
CA CYS A 395 1.80 3.77 2.79
C CYS A 395 2.86 3.22 1.82
N MET A 396 2.42 2.58 0.76
CA MET A 396 3.28 2.02 -0.28
C MET A 396 2.76 2.44 -1.66
N PHE A 397 3.66 2.92 -2.51
CA PHE A 397 3.31 3.47 -3.82
C PHE A 397 3.41 2.42 -4.92
N TYR A 398 2.47 2.43 -5.86
CA TYR A 398 2.55 1.68 -7.11
C TYR A 398 3.27 2.56 -8.15
N MET A 399 4.39 2.17 -8.73
CA MET A 399 5.34 1.13 -8.32
C MET A 399 6.75 1.58 -8.73
N LEU A 400 7.81 0.78 -8.50
CA LEU A 400 9.19 1.23 -8.77
C LEU A 400 9.40 1.63 -10.23
N ASP A 401 8.98 0.77 -11.16
CA ASP A 401 9.07 0.97 -12.61
C ASP A 401 7.74 1.38 -13.24
N ASP A 402 7.81 1.91 -14.46
CA ASP A 402 6.61 2.06 -15.28
C ASP A 402 6.09 0.68 -15.72
N ALA A 403 4.79 0.41 -15.52
CA ALA A 403 4.17 -0.84 -15.91
C ALA A 403 3.89 -0.95 -17.43
N GLY A 404 3.93 0.18 -18.15
CA GLY A 404 3.65 0.23 -19.58
C GLY A 404 4.28 1.41 -20.35
N GLY A 405 5.03 2.26 -19.65
CA GLY A 405 5.70 3.43 -20.21
C GLY A 405 4.81 4.68 -20.30
N ILE A 406 5.45 5.84 -20.47
CA ILE A 406 4.82 7.18 -20.42
C ILE A 406 3.76 7.44 -21.50
N ASP A 407 3.85 6.75 -22.64
CA ASP A 407 2.96 6.94 -23.79
C ASP A 407 1.73 6.02 -23.75
N ASN A 408 1.66 5.11 -22.78
CA ASN A 408 0.55 4.18 -22.65
C ASN A 408 -0.63 4.86 -21.93
N PRO A 409 -1.81 5.00 -22.57
CA PRO A 409 -2.95 5.72 -22.00
C PRO A 409 -3.68 4.94 -20.89
N VAL A 410 -3.31 3.69 -20.64
CA VAL A 410 -3.91 2.86 -19.58
C VAL A 410 -3.46 3.40 -18.23
N GLN A 411 -4.39 3.51 -17.28
CA GLN A 411 -4.08 3.89 -15.90
C GLN A 411 -2.98 3.01 -15.28
N TYR A 412 -2.14 3.64 -14.46
CA TYR A 412 -1.00 3.07 -13.74
C TYR A 412 0.18 2.66 -14.63
N SER A 413 0.14 2.99 -15.92
CA SER A 413 1.19 2.62 -16.89
C SER A 413 2.52 3.34 -16.67
N SER A 414 2.49 4.51 -16.03
CA SER A 414 3.62 5.43 -15.92
C SER A 414 3.79 5.97 -14.49
N SER A 415 3.49 5.12 -13.51
CA SER A 415 3.57 5.46 -12.09
C SER A 415 4.97 5.28 -11.48
N GLY A 416 5.97 4.93 -12.31
CA GLY A 416 7.34 4.61 -11.89
C GLY A 416 8.02 5.75 -11.12
N PHE A 417 8.96 5.36 -10.25
CA PHE A 417 9.85 6.24 -9.47
C PHE A 417 11.28 6.31 -10.05
N GLN A 418 11.59 5.49 -11.05
CA GLN A 418 12.83 5.55 -11.83
C GLN A 418 12.55 5.64 -13.33
N ASN A 419 13.57 6.09 -14.07
CA ASN A 419 13.59 6.05 -15.52
C ASN A 419 14.18 4.72 -16.00
N ASP A 420 14.01 4.41 -17.30
CA ASP A 420 14.52 3.17 -17.91
C ASP A 420 16.04 3.01 -17.79
N ASP A 421 16.78 4.12 -17.67
CA ASP A 421 18.22 4.12 -17.43
C ASP A 421 18.58 3.95 -15.94
N LEU A 422 17.61 3.58 -15.09
CA LEU A 422 17.74 3.42 -13.63
C LEU A 422 18.11 4.71 -12.89
N SER A 423 18.03 5.87 -13.54
CA SER A 423 18.15 7.15 -12.84
C SER A 423 16.86 7.46 -12.07
N ARG A 424 17.00 8.14 -10.93
CA ARG A 424 15.86 8.54 -10.10
C ARG A 424 15.02 9.58 -10.83
N ARG A 425 13.69 9.45 -10.70
CA ARG A 425 12.76 10.55 -10.98
C ARG A 425 12.72 11.52 -9.81
N PRO A 426 12.20 12.75 -10.02
CA PRO A 426 11.97 13.71 -8.93
C PRO A 426 11.22 13.09 -7.74
N SER A 427 10.29 12.17 -7.98
CA SER A 427 9.54 11.47 -6.94
C SER A 427 10.45 10.64 -6.03
N ALA A 428 11.40 9.87 -6.58
CA ALA A 428 12.38 9.14 -5.78
C ALA A 428 13.36 10.06 -5.03
N ASP A 429 13.81 11.16 -5.64
CA ASP A 429 14.64 12.17 -4.96
C ASP A 429 13.93 12.74 -3.72
N TYR A 430 12.65 13.07 -3.85
CA TYR A 430 11.87 13.63 -2.75
C TYR A 430 11.65 12.63 -1.62
N MET A 431 11.39 11.36 -1.94
CA MET A 431 11.28 10.29 -0.95
C MET A 431 12.60 10.09 -0.19
N LEU A 432 13.73 10.04 -0.91
CA LEU A 432 15.06 9.91 -0.31
C LEU A 432 15.37 11.05 0.65
N GLN A 433 15.13 12.29 0.21
CA GLN A 433 15.42 13.49 1.00
C GLN A 433 14.54 13.57 2.25
N ALA A 434 13.24 13.33 2.12
CA ALA A 434 12.33 13.32 3.26
C ALA A 434 12.68 12.18 4.24
N LYS A 435 13.03 10.99 3.72
CA LYS A 435 13.48 9.87 4.56
C LYS A 435 14.74 10.21 5.35
N LYS A 436 15.75 10.81 4.71
CA LYS A 436 17.00 11.20 5.39
C LYS A 436 16.78 12.25 6.47
N LEU A 437 15.96 13.27 6.19
CA LEU A 437 15.73 14.37 7.12
C LEU A 437 14.86 13.95 8.31
N MET A 438 13.74 13.28 8.04
CA MET A 438 12.70 13.06 9.04
C MET A 438 12.17 11.63 9.13
N GLY A 439 12.83 10.64 8.51
CA GLY A 439 12.35 9.26 8.44
C GLY A 439 12.04 8.60 9.79
N ASN A 440 12.71 9.02 10.87
CA ASN A 440 12.46 8.51 12.23
C ASN A 440 11.47 9.36 13.05
N TYR A 441 11.03 10.51 12.55
CA TYR A 441 10.08 11.36 13.24
C TYR A 441 8.66 10.79 13.11
N GLY A 442 7.83 11.00 14.14
CA GLY A 442 6.40 10.71 14.12
C GLY A 442 5.57 11.98 13.99
N TYR A 443 4.42 11.89 13.31
CA TYR A 443 3.45 13.00 13.26
C TYR A 443 2.95 13.33 14.67
N SER A 444 2.87 14.62 15.00
CA SER A 444 2.44 15.08 16.32
C SER A 444 1.16 15.90 16.29
N ALA A 445 1.03 16.88 15.40
CA ALA A 445 -0.12 17.79 15.35
C ALA A 445 -0.16 18.60 14.06
N THR A 446 -1.36 19.01 13.63
CA THR A 446 -1.58 20.05 12.62
C THR A 446 -1.83 21.38 13.29
N LEU A 447 -0.96 22.37 13.02
CA LEU A 447 -1.01 23.71 13.61
C LEU A 447 -1.78 24.71 12.75
N SER A 448 -1.93 24.43 11.45
CA SER A 448 -2.69 25.23 10.50
C SER A 448 -3.14 24.36 9.33
N ASN A 449 -4.27 24.73 8.72
CA ASN A 449 -4.82 24.04 7.53
C ASN A 449 -4.67 24.85 6.24
N GLN A 450 -4.36 26.16 6.32
CA GLN A 450 -4.15 27.03 5.15
C GLN A 450 -3.05 28.07 5.43
N PRO A 451 -1.80 27.84 5.01
CA PRO A 451 -1.28 26.56 4.50
C PRO A 451 -1.33 25.45 5.57
N LEU A 452 -1.19 24.19 5.14
CA LEU A 452 -0.96 23.08 6.07
C LEU A 452 0.37 23.28 6.78
N VAL A 453 0.36 23.06 8.10
CA VAL A 453 1.54 23.11 8.95
C VAL A 453 1.47 21.95 9.92
N ASP A 454 2.22 20.89 9.62
CA ASP A 454 2.28 19.70 10.46
C ASP A 454 3.55 19.72 11.31
N LEU A 455 3.44 19.40 12.60
CA LEU A 455 4.55 19.18 13.52
C LEU A 455 4.87 17.69 13.60
N TYR A 456 6.14 17.37 13.43
CA TYR A 456 6.71 16.04 13.61
C TYR A 456 7.77 16.06 14.71
N LYS A 457 7.83 14.99 15.50
CA LYS A 457 8.72 14.88 16.65
C LYS A 457 9.58 13.63 16.63
N LEU A 458 10.81 13.78 17.10
CA LEU A 458 11.72 12.69 17.45
C LEU A 458 12.39 13.06 18.76
N ASP A 459 11.98 12.43 19.85
CA ASP A 459 12.35 12.81 21.22
C ASP A 459 12.05 14.30 21.49
N LYS A 460 13.10 15.13 21.63
CA LYS A 460 13.01 16.58 21.83
C LYS A 460 13.16 17.38 20.54
N LYS A 461 13.47 16.73 19.41
CA LYS A 461 13.62 17.39 18.12
C LYS A 461 12.25 17.65 17.50
N GLU A 462 12.09 18.83 16.92
CA GLU A 462 10.86 19.27 16.28
C GLU A 462 11.17 19.68 14.84
N ILE A 463 10.40 19.13 13.90
CA ILE A 463 10.42 19.54 12.50
C ILE A 463 9.00 19.86 12.05
N TYR A 464 8.85 20.98 11.34
CA TYR A 464 7.57 21.46 10.82
C TYR A 464 7.56 21.25 9.32
N VAL A 465 6.48 20.67 8.78
CA VAL A 465 6.28 20.49 7.34
C VAL A 465 5.16 21.43 6.91
N LEU A 466 5.47 22.33 5.98
CA LEU A 466 4.53 23.31 5.47
C LEU A 466 4.26 23.08 3.99
N THR A 467 2.98 23.08 3.60
CA THR A 467 2.57 22.97 2.20
C THR A 467 1.26 23.69 1.93
N VAL A 468 1.07 24.19 0.72
CA VAL A 468 -0.21 24.67 0.23
C VAL A 468 -1.01 23.46 -0.28
N PRO A 469 -2.14 23.11 0.34
CA PRO A 469 -2.91 21.89 0.03
C PRO A 469 -3.84 22.08 -1.18
N ASP A 470 -3.30 22.51 -2.32
CA ASP A 470 -4.05 22.61 -3.58
C ASP A 470 -3.22 22.13 -4.79
N GLN A 471 -3.73 22.43 -5.98
CA GLN A 471 -3.15 22.10 -7.28
C GLN A 471 -3.24 23.28 -8.27
N LYS A 472 -3.16 24.51 -7.76
CA LYS A 472 -3.34 25.77 -8.52
C LYS A 472 -2.03 26.55 -8.74
N GLY A 473 -0.90 26.05 -8.24
CA GLY A 473 0.39 26.73 -8.25
C GLY A 473 0.44 27.92 -7.30
N ARG A 474 -0.35 27.88 -6.21
CA ARG A 474 -0.48 29.01 -5.28
C ARG A 474 0.72 29.09 -4.33
N THR A 475 1.06 30.32 -3.98
CA THR A 475 2.00 30.66 -2.91
C THR A 475 1.24 31.31 -1.75
N ALA A 476 1.67 31.05 -0.52
CA ALA A 476 1.18 31.69 0.69
C ALA A 476 2.37 32.14 1.56
N THR A 477 2.17 33.16 2.38
CA THR A 477 3.13 33.51 3.43
C THR A 477 2.57 33.08 4.78
N TYR A 478 3.38 32.41 5.59
CA TYR A 478 3.01 31.96 6.93
C TYR A 478 4.01 32.48 7.96
N GLN A 479 3.51 32.83 9.15
CA GLN A 479 4.34 33.20 10.28
C GLN A 479 4.37 32.02 11.26
N LEU A 480 5.42 31.20 11.16
CA LEU A 480 5.62 30.03 12.01
C LEU A 480 6.12 30.45 13.39
N ASP A 481 5.41 30.03 14.43
CA ASP A 481 5.81 30.22 15.83
C ASP A 481 6.70 29.04 16.27
N LEU A 482 7.95 29.37 16.61
CA LEU A 482 8.99 28.45 17.06
C LEU A 482 9.30 28.65 18.56
N GLY A 483 8.45 29.39 19.28
CA GLY A 483 8.59 29.66 20.71
C GLY A 483 9.80 30.54 21.01
N THR A 484 10.75 30.03 21.79
CA THR A 484 11.93 30.80 22.22
C THR A 484 13.16 30.63 21.32
N SER A 485 13.06 29.88 20.22
CA SER A 485 14.18 29.66 19.31
C SER A 485 14.62 30.97 18.64
N THR A 486 15.94 31.17 18.57
CA THR A 486 16.57 32.32 17.89
C THR A 486 17.02 31.99 16.47
N GLN A 487 17.08 30.70 16.12
CA GLN A 487 17.45 30.21 14.80
C GLN A 487 16.60 29.00 14.41
N ALA A 488 16.49 28.76 13.10
CA ALA A 488 15.93 27.55 12.51
C ALA A 488 16.70 27.20 11.24
N ILE A 489 16.57 25.96 10.78
CA ILE A 489 17.07 25.51 9.49
C ILE A 489 15.88 25.27 8.58
N ILE A 490 15.83 25.98 7.45
CA ILE A 490 14.86 25.72 6.39
C ILE A 490 15.48 24.73 5.41
N HIS A 491 14.83 23.59 5.19
CA HIS A 491 15.20 22.59 4.21
C HIS A 491 14.21 22.59 3.04
N THR A 492 14.74 22.60 1.82
CA THR A 492 13.98 22.66 0.57
C THR A 492 14.38 21.51 -0.35
N LEU A 493 13.38 20.79 -0.85
CA LEU A 493 13.54 19.67 -1.77
C LEU A 493 14.33 20.07 -3.03
N GLN A 494 15.14 19.15 -3.56
CA GLN A 494 16.01 19.36 -4.73
C GLN A 494 15.90 18.20 -5.72
N ILE A 495 15.74 18.49 -7.00
CA ILE A 495 15.74 17.44 -8.03
C ILE A 495 17.18 17.05 -8.37
N GLY A 496 17.45 15.75 -8.53
CA GLY A 496 18.76 15.20 -8.88
C GLY A 496 19.79 15.28 -7.74
N LYS A 497 19.33 15.42 -6.49
CA LYS A 497 20.19 15.52 -5.29
C LYS A 497 19.81 14.50 -4.24
N ASP A 498 20.82 14.13 -3.46
CA ASP A 498 20.68 13.18 -2.37
C ASP A 498 20.20 13.82 -1.06
N GLU A 499 20.30 15.15 -0.96
CA GLU A 499 19.97 15.94 0.23
C GLU A 499 19.19 17.19 -0.17
N MET A 500 18.36 17.68 0.75
CA MET A 500 17.69 18.96 0.61
C MET A 500 18.71 20.10 0.65
N ALA A 501 18.43 21.18 -0.07
CA ALA A 501 19.13 22.44 0.18
C ALA A 501 18.72 22.94 1.57
N HIS A 502 19.66 23.44 2.37
CA HIS A 502 19.37 23.93 3.70
C HIS A 502 19.92 25.33 3.93
N LYS A 503 19.22 26.13 4.74
CA LYS A 503 19.64 27.47 5.12
C LYS A 503 19.29 27.74 6.59
N THR A 504 20.31 28.07 7.37
CA THR A 504 20.10 28.60 8.73
C THR A 504 19.59 30.04 8.65
N VAL A 505 18.51 30.33 9.35
CA VAL A 505 17.88 31.65 9.38
C VAL A 505 17.73 32.15 10.81
N SER A 506 17.89 33.46 11.00
CA SER A 506 17.61 34.10 12.28
C SER A 506 16.12 34.31 12.47
N ILE A 507 15.64 34.03 13.68
CA ILE A 507 14.25 34.19 14.08
C ILE A 507 14.12 35.46 14.91
N LYS A 508 13.08 36.27 14.66
CA LYS A 508 12.79 37.45 15.46
C LYS A 508 11.59 37.18 16.35
N ASN A 509 11.75 37.36 17.66
CA ASN A 509 10.68 37.16 18.66
C ASN A 509 10.02 35.78 18.56
N GLY A 510 10.79 34.72 18.29
CA GLY A 510 10.25 33.37 18.15
C GLY A 510 9.52 33.07 16.84
N LYS A 511 9.38 34.05 15.95
CA LYS A 511 8.56 33.92 14.74
C LYS A 511 9.41 33.95 13.46
N LEU A 512 9.16 32.98 12.60
CA LEU A 512 9.77 32.88 11.28
C LEU A 512 8.71 33.15 10.20
N GLN A 513 8.93 34.15 9.35
CA GLN A 513 8.13 34.36 8.16
C GLN A 513 8.67 33.47 7.04
N ILE A 514 7.82 32.64 6.45
CA ILE A 514 8.17 31.67 5.42
C ILE A 514 7.19 31.74 4.25
N GLU A 515 7.73 31.65 3.04
CA GLU A 515 6.95 31.44 1.83
C GLU A 515 6.67 29.94 1.66
N VAL A 516 5.41 29.59 1.47
CA VAL A 516 4.93 28.22 1.35
C VAL A 516 4.28 28.04 -0.01
N THR A 517 4.58 26.93 -0.68
CA THR A 517 4.00 26.54 -1.97
C THR A 517 3.41 25.14 -1.85
N GLU A 518 2.91 24.58 -2.94
CA GLU A 518 2.49 23.17 -3.01
C GLU A 518 3.63 22.16 -2.87
N THR A 519 4.88 22.58 -3.09
CA THR A 519 6.05 21.73 -2.79
C THR A 519 6.35 21.87 -1.30
N PRO A 520 6.36 20.76 -0.53
CA PRO A 520 6.62 20.82 0.91
C PRO A 520 7.97 21.48 1.24
N VAL A 521 7.95 22.34 2.24
CA VAL A 521 9.15 22.91 2.88
C VAL A 521 9.22 22.44 4.33
N PHE A 522 10.43 22.20 4.81
CA PHE A 522 10.66 21.65 6.15
C PHE A 522 11.42 22.66 6.98
N VAL A 523 10.99 22.90 8.21
CA VAL A 523 11.64 23.80 9.15
C VAL A 523 12.06 23.00 10.38
N GLU A 524 13.36 22.82 10.55
CA GLU A 524 13.94 22.22 11.74
C GLU A 524 14.19 23.29 12.79
N LYS A 525 13.66 23.05 13.98
CA LYS A 525 13.86 23.92 15.14
C LYS A 525 15.17 23.56 15.83
N ILE A 526 16.04 24.57 16.01
CA ILE A 526 17.34 24.44 16.69
C ILE A 526 17.44 25.34 17.92
#